data_AF-A0A1F4JT75-F1
#
_entry.id   AF-A0A1F4JT75-F1
#
_cell.length_a   1.000
_cell.length_b   1.000
_cell.length_c   1.000
_cell.angle_alpha   90.00
_cell.angle_beta   90.00
_cell.angle_gamma   90.00
#
_symmetry.space_group_name_H-M   'P 1'
#
loop_
_entity.id
_entity.type
_entity.pdbx_description
1 polymer ?
#
loop_
_entity_poly.entity_id
_entity_poly.type
_entity_poly.pdbx_seq_one_letter_code
_entity_poly.pdbx_strand_id
1 'polypeptide(L)'
;MRINIYSIGMLIAAGIAVMLAGCMKKVEESAEYKAVCEGLHLSSTAKRNQAMEDGYIINKRFDCVDKASYAAVKEERMKYEAANTPEAIAKQKAEFAEKRKRYEEELARKAEVEKNVSVEAESNFVFRIVEVNTATEDELASVASIRPEVAAQIIAARQNGLFHDWYDLVNRVIGMSAAQSVAYASVSGLTVNGKSMEGAPPDERIAAAYWKNRRQ
;
A
#
# COMPACT_ATOMS: atom_id res chain seq x y z
N MET A 1 49.02 75.84 77.97
CA MET A 1 50.46 75.83 78.29
C MET A 1 51.05 74.53 77.76
N ARG A 2 51.96 74.64 76.77
CA ARG A 2 52.89 73.64 76.21
C ARG A 2 52.35 72.31 75.65
N ILE A 3 52.34 72.30 74.32
CA ILE A 3 52.52 71.17 73.41
C ILE A 3 53.81 70.39 73.78
N ASN A 4 53.77 69.06 73.73
CA ASN A 4 54.97 68.25 73.51
C ASN A 4 54.70 67.14 72.49
N ILE A 5 55.60 67.07 71.50
CA ILE A 5 55.56 66.29 70.26
C ILE A 5 56.76 65.31 70.31
N TYR A 6 56.67 64.21 69.55
CA TYR A 6 57.74 63.24 69.18
C TYR A 6 58.00 62.12 70.21
N SER A 7 58.13 60.83 69.87
CA SER A 7 58.65 60.18 68.66
C SER A 7 58.04 58.76 68.51
N ILE A 8 57.46 58.42 67.35
CA ILE A 8 58.03 57.60 66.26
C ILE A 8 58.04 56.09 66.55
N GLY A 9 57.30 55.32 65.75
CA GLY A 9 57.60 53.89 65.57
C GLY A 9 56.50 52.97 65.02
N MET A 10 56.29 53.00 63.71
CA MET A 10 56.26 51.78 62.87
C MET A 10 54.96 50.93 62.75
N LEU A 11 54.27 51.16 61.62
CA LEU A 11 53.79 50.15 60.64
C LEU A 11 52.45 49.38 60.83
N ILE A 12 51.59 49.60 59.82
CA ILE A 12 50.74 48.64 59.08
C ILE A 12 49.43 48.20 59.75
N ALA A 13 48.31 48.71 59.24
CA ALA A 13 47.39 47.93 58.39
C ALA A 13 46.15 48.78 58.06
N ALA A 14 46.08 49.27 56.82
CA ALA A 14 44.86 49.79 56.22
C ALA A 14 43.88 48.63 56.00
N GLY A 15 42.93 48.44 56.91
CA GLY A 15 41.81 47.52 56.74
C GLY A 15 40.73 48.15 55.87
N ILE A 16 40.91 48.10 54.55
CA ILE A 16 39.84 48.39 53.60
C ILE A 16 38.79 47.29 53.75
N ALA A 17 37.68 47.61 54.42
CA ALA A 17 36.46 46.81 54.32
C ALA A 17 35.87 46.99 52.92
N VAL A 18 36.36 46.20 51.94
CA VAL A 18 35.74 46.10 50.63
C VAL A 18 34.41 45.36 50.80
N MET A 19 33.33 46.12 50.93
CA MET A 19 31.97 45.62 50.66
C MET A 19 31.89 45.31 49.16
N LEU A 20 32.22 44.08 48.77
CA LEU A 20 31.89 43.58 47.43
C LEU A 20 30.37 43.38 47.37
N ALA A 21 29.65 44.47 47.07
CA ALA A 21 28.33 44.40 46.46
C ALA A 21 28.50 43.88 45.01
N GLY A 22 28.89 42.61 44.89
CA GLY A 22 28.80 41.90 43.62
C GLY A 22 27.33 41.63 43.35
N CYS A 23 26.75 42.31 42.36
CA CYS A 23 25.47 41.89 41.78
C CYS A 23 25.59 40.41 41.41
N MET A 24 24.87 39.51 42.11
CA MET A 24 24.70 38.14 41.64
C MET A 24 23.97 38.22 40.29
N LYS A 25 24.73 38.11 39.19
CA LYS A 25 24.14 38.06 37.84
C LYS A 25 23.16 36.89 37.81
N LYS A 26 21.93 37.15 37.35
CA LYS A 26 20.91 36.10 37.22
C LYS A 26 21.49 34.99 36.33
N VAL A 27 21.27 33.73 36.70
CA VAL A 27 21.79 32.57 35.93
C VAL A 27 21.35 32.64 34.46
N GLU A 28 20.17 33.19 34.21
CA GLU A 28 19.59 33.45 32.88
C GLU A 28 20.43 34.40 32.00
N GLU A 29 21.24 35.27 32.61
CA GLU A 29 22.11 36.20 31.88
C GLU A 29 23.45 35.57 31.49
N SER A 30 23.78 34.40 32.05
CA SER A 30 25.04 33.70 31.79
C SER A 30 25.16 33.25 30.34
N ALA A 31 26.39 33.20 29.83
CA ALA A 31 26.66 32.70 28.49
C ALA A 31 26.28 31.22 28.35
N GLU A 32 26.49 30.43 29.41
CA GLU A 32 26.13 29.00 29.43
C GLU A 32 24.63 28.79 29.30
N TYR A 33 23.81 29.55 30.04
CA TYR A 33 22.36 29.48 29.94
C TYR A 33 21.88 29.86 28.55
N LYS A 34 22.35 30.99 28.01
CA LYS A 34 21.98 31.47 26.66
C LYS A 34 22.41 30.53 25.54
N ALA A 35 23.45 29.72 25.75
CA ALA A 35 23.91 28.75 24.76
C ALA A 35 22.96 27.56 24.59
N VAL A 36 22.28 27.14 25.67
CA VAL A 36 21.48 25.90 25.68
C VAL A 36 19.99 26.12 25.85
N CYS A 37 19.58 27.26 26.41
CA CYS A 37 18.19 27.57 26.69
C CYS A 37 17.60 28.49 25.61
N GLU A 38 16.36 28.22 25.24
CA GLU A 38 15.48 29.20 24.62
C GLU A 38 14.52 29.77 25.68
N GLY A 39 14.48 31.10 25.82
CA GLY A 39 13.59 31.78 26.77
C GLY A 39 14.10 31.82 28.21
N LEU A 40 13.16 32.01 29.15
CA LEU A 40 13.41 32.09 30.60
C LEU A 40 13.28 30.73 31.28
N HIS A 41 13.72 30.64 32.54
CA HIS A 41 13.68 29.38 33.27
C HIS A 41 12.24 28.95 33.59
N LEU A 42 11.99 27.65 33.53
CA LEU A 42 10.70 27.03 33.80
C LEU A 42 10.54 26.84 35.32
N SER A 43 10.11 27.92 35.96
CA SER A 43 10.00 28.06 37.42
C SER A 43 8.97 27.15 38.11
N SER A 44 8.16 26.42 37.35
CA SER A 44 7.13 25.55 37.91
C SER A 44 6.99 24.26 37.11
N THR A 45 6.53 23.22 37.80
CA THR A 45 6.19 21.94 37.15
C THR A 45 5.12 22.10 36.08
N ALA A 46 4.14 22.99 36.28
CA ALA A 46 3.13 23.28 35.26
C ALA A 46 3.77 23.77 33.95
N LYS A 47 4.70 24.74 34.01
CA LYS A 47 5.39 25.25 32.81
C LYS A 47 6.26 24.19 32.13
N ARG A 48 6.92 23.32 32.90
CA ARG A 48 7.69 22.18 32.35
C ARG A 48 6.79 21.18 31.65
N ASN A 49 5.68 20.80 32.27
CA ASN A 49 4.73 19.87 31.67
C ASN A 49 4.13 20.45 30.38
N GLN A 50 3.72 21.72 30.41
CA GLN A 50 3.23 22.40 29.22
C GLN A 50 4.26 22.43 28.09
N ALA A 51 5.53 22.75 28.39
CA ALA A 51 6.57 22.74 27.37
C ALA A 51 6.80 21.34 26.78
N MET A 52 6.73 20.28 27.60
CA MET A 52 6.78 18.90 27.10
C MET A 52 5.55 18.53 26.26
N GLU A 53 4.35 18.97 26.65
CA GLU A 53 3.11 18.81 25.88
C GLU A 53 3.18 19.54 24.53
N ASP A 54 3.81 20.71 24.50
CA ASP A 54 4.08 21.50 23.29
C ASP A 54 5.19 20.89 22.40
N GLY A 55 5.77 19.76 22.82
CA GLY A 55 6.78 19.01 22.07
C GLY A 55 8.23 19.40 22.35
N TYR A 56 8.48 20.27 23.33
CA TYR A 56 9.82 20.72 23.67
C TYR A 56 10.55 19.76 24.63
N ILE A 57 11.84 19.57 24.41
CA ILE A 57 12.76 18.88 25.30
C ILE A 57 13.27 19.87 26.35
N ILE A 58 13.24 19.45 27.61
CA ILE A 58 13.69 20.27 28.74
C ILE A 58 15.14 19.96 29.09
N ASN A 59 15.97 21.00 29.08
CA ASN A 59 17.32 20.92 29.62
C ASN A 59 17.24 20.88 31.16
N LYS A 60 17.49 19.72 31.74
CA LYS A 60 17.38 19.48 33.19
C LYS A 60 18.42 20.24 34.03
N ARG A 61 19.53 20.66 33.44
CA ARG A 61 20.58 21.40 34.18
C ARG A 61 20.14 22.81 34.53
N PHE A 62 19.36 23.44 33.66
CA PHE A 62 18.90 24.82 33.82
C PHE A 62 17.38 24.96 33.93
N ASP A 63 16.65 23.84 33.93
CA ASP A 63 15.18 23.76 33.89
C ASP A 63 14.59 24.73 32.86
N CYS A 64 15.03 24.62 31.61
CA CYS A 64 14.64 25.49 30.50
C CYS A 64 14.28 24.68 29.26
N VAL A 65 13.60 25.30 28.28
CA VAL A 65 13.43 24.69 26.96
C VAL A 65 14.78 24.62 26.27
N ASP A 66 15.15 23.43 25.80
CA ASP A 66 16.38 23.26 25.03
C ASP A 66 16.30 23.99 23.70
N LYS A 67 17.33 24.77 23.38
CA LYS A 67 17.37 25.63 22.19
C LYS A 67 17.30 24.84 20.88
N ALA A 68 17.93 23.67 20.82
CA ALA A 68 17.86 22.83 19.63
C ALA A 68 16.46 22.24 19.46
N SER A 69 15.85 21.81 20.56
CA SER A 69 14.46 21.33 20.53
C SER A 69 13.49 22.42 20.11
N TYR A 70 13.66 23.65 20.60
CA TYR A 70 12.82 24.78 20.17
C TYR A 70 12.92 25.03 18.66
N ALA A 71 14.15 25.05 18.13
CA ALA A 71 14.38 25.22 16.70
C ALA A 71 13.70 24.12 15.88
N ALA A 72 13.82 22.86 16.31
CA ALA A 72 13.20 21.71 15.64
C ALA A 72 11.67 21.80 15.61
N VAL A 73 11.03 22.03 16.76
CA VAL A 73 9.57 22.17 16.87
C VAL A 73 9.07 23.36 16.06
N LYS A 74 9.82 24.47 16.06
CA LYS A 74 9.48 25.64 15.24
C LYS A 74 9.52 25.32 13.75
N GLU A 75 10.57 24.64 13.28
CA GLU A 75 10.67 24.25 11.88
C GLU A 75 9.55 23.29 11.46
N GLU A 76 9.25 22.28 12.29
CA GLU A 76 8.16 21.35 12.05
C GLU A 76 6.80 22.05 11.99
N ARG A 77 6.53 22.96 12.93
CA ARG A 77 5.31 23.76 12.95
C ARG A 77 5.17 24.59 11.68
N MET A 78 6.25 25.24 11.22
CA MET A 78 6.25 26.00 9.97
C MET A 78 5.93 25.10 8.76
N LYS A 79 6.47 23.88 8.71
CA LYS A 79 6.17 22.91 7.64
C LYS A 79 4.70 22.48 7.69
N TYR A 80 4.20 22.19 8.88
CA TYR A 80 2.80 21.81 9.07
C TYR A 80 1.86 22.94 8.66
N GLU A 81 2.10 24.16 9.12
CA GLU A 81 1.29 25.33 8.77
C GLU A 81 1.31 25.61 7.27
N ALA A 82 2.48 25.52 6.62
CA ALA A 82 2.59 25.66 5.17
C ALA A 82 1.79 24.59 4.41
N ALA A 83 1.78 23.35 4.91
CA ALA A 83 1.03 22.23 4.31
C ALA A 83 -0.48 22.29 4.57
N ASN A 84 -0.92 22.96 5.65
CA ASN A 84 -2.32 23.04 6.08
C ASN A 84 -2.98 24.38 5.77
N THR A 85 -2.41 25.17 4.86
CA THR A 85 -3.10 26.35 4.34
C THR A 85 -4.38 25.94 3.60
N PRO A 86 -5.43 26.78 3.61
CA PRO A 86 -6.65 26.50 2.84
C PRO A 86 -6.36 26.26 1.35
N GLU A 87 -5.36 26.96 0.80
CA GLU A 87 -4.91 26.78 -0.58
C GLU A 87 -4.25 25.42 -0.81
N ALA A 88 -3.30 25.00 0.04
CA ALA A 88 -2.64 23.70 -0.08
C ALA A 88 -3.65 22.55 0.05
N ILE A 89 -4.59 22.64 0.99
CA ILE A 89 -5.67 21.67 1.16
C ILE A 89 -6.58 21.65 -0.06
N ALA A 90 -6.96 22.80 -0.60
CA ALA A 90 -7.79 22.89 -1.80
C ALA A 90 -7.09 22.28 -3.02
N LYS A 91 -5.79 22.55 -3.20
CA LYS A 91 -4.97 21.97 -4.26
C LYS A 91 -4.91 20.44 -4.15
N GLN A 92 -4.59 19.90 -2.97
CA GLN A 92 -4.58 18.45 -2.76
C GLN A 92 -5.95 17.83 -3.07
N LYS A 93 -7.04 18.43 -2.58
CA LYS A 93 -8.41 17.96 -2.88
C LYS A 93 -8.71 17.97 -4.38
N ALA A 94 -8.29 19.02 -5.10
CA ALA A 94 -8.47 19.11 -6.55
C ALA A 94 -7.68 18.00 -7.28
N GLU A 95 -6.41 17.80 -6.93
CA GLU A 95 -5.58 16.72 -7.50
C GLU A 95 -6.17 15.33 -7.26
N PHE A 96 -6.65 15.07 -6.04
CA PHE A 96 -7.32 13.81 -5.71
C PHE A 96 -8.65 13.65 -6.47
N ALA A 97 -9.42 14.72 -6.65
CA ALA A 97 -10.64 14.69 -7.45
C ALA A 97 -10.35 14.37 -8.92
N GLU A 98 -9.30 14.95 -9.52
CA GLU A 98 -8.89 14.64 -10.88
C GLU A 98 -8.39 13.20 -11.04
N LYS A 99 -7.61 12.68 -10.08
CA LYS A 99 -7.18 11.29 -10.09
C LYS A 99 -8.37 10.33 -10.05
N ARG A 100 -9.37 10.60 -9.20
CA ARG A 100 -10.59 9.80 -9.13
C ARG A 100 -11.36 9.81 -10.45
N LYS A 101 -11.57 10.99 -11.05
CA LYS A 101 -12.22 11.10 -12.36
C LYS A 101 -11.52 10.28 -13.44
N ARG A 102 -10.18 10.39 -13.56
CA ARG A 102 -9.40 9.60 -14.53
C ARG A 102 -9.54 8.10 -14.30
N TYR A 103 -9.55 7.67 -13.04
CA TYR A 103 -9.73 6.27 -12.71
C TYR A 103 -11.14 5.77 -13.06
N GLU A 104 -12.17 6.56 -12.78
CA GLU A 104 -13.55 6.27 -13.17
C GLU A 104 -13.72 6.19 -14.69
N GLU A 105 -13.11 7.10 -15.45
CA GLU A 105 -13.08 7.08 -16.92
C GLU A 105 -12.34 5.86 -17.46
N GLU A 106 -11.20 5.48 -16.86
CA GLU A 106 -10.46 4.28 -17.24
C GLU A 106 -11.29 3.01 -17.00
N LEU A 107 -11.98 2.92 -15.87
CA LEU A 107 -12.88 1.81 -15.55
C LEU A 107 -14.04 1.75 -16.55
N ALA A 108 -14.66 2.89 -16.86
CA ALA A 108 -15.74 2.97 -17.85
C ALA A 108 -15.27 2.52 -19.23
N ARG A 109 -14.09 2.97 -19.68
CA ARG A 109 -13.49 2.54 -20.96
C ARG A 109 -13.20 1.04 -20.97
N LYS A 110 -12.68 0.48 -19.88
CA LYS A 110 -12.44 -0.96 -19.76
C LYS A 110 -13.73 -1.77 -19.85
N ALA A 111 -14.79 -1.31 -19.17
CA ALA A 111 -16.11 -1.94 -19.23
C ALA A 111 -16.72 -1.88 -20.64
N GLU A 112 -16.55 -0.76 -21.35
CA GLU A 112 -17.01 -0.63 -22.74
C GLU A 112 -16.24 -1.55 -23.69
N VAL A 113 -14.91 -1.65 -23.55
CA VAL A 113 -14.09 -2.60 -24.32
C VAL A 113 -14.52 -4.05 -24.04
N GLU A 114 -14.76 -4.42 -22.79
CA GLU A 114 -15.26 -5.76 -22.43
C GLU A 114 -16.61 -6.05 -23.11
N LYS A 115 -17.52 -5.07 -23.12
CA LYS A 115 -18.80 -5.18 -23.82
C LYS A 115 -18.63 -5.30 -25.34
N ASN A 116 -17.79 -4.50 -25.97
CA ASN A 116 -17.59 -4.57 -27.43
C ASN A 116 -16.86 -5.85 -27.87
N VAL A 117 -15.94 -6.37 -27.05
CA VAL A 117 -15.30 -7.68 -27.28
C VAL A 117 -16.33 -8.82 -27.25
N SER A 118 -17.40 -8.71 -26.45
CA SER A 118 -18.48 -9.71 -26.47
C SER A 118 -19.28 -9.70 -27.78
N VAL A 119 -19.31 -8.58 -28.51
CA VAL A 119 -20.05 -8.45 -29.78
C VAL A 119 -19.20 -8.88 -30.99
N GLU A 120 -17.88 -8.65 -30.99
CA GLU A 120 -17.00 -9.06 -32.10
C GLU A 120 -16.64 -10.57 -32.09
N ALA A 121 -16.81 -11.25 -30.96
CA ALA A 121 -16.51 -12.68 -30.84
C ALA A 121 -17.55 -13.60 -31.53
N GLU A 122 -18.68 -13.07 -31.99
CA GLU A 122 -19.82 -13.86 -32.46
C GLU A 122 -19.70 -14.40 -33.90
N SER A 123 -18.67 -14.03 -34.69
CA SER A 123 -18.62 -14.44 -36.10
C SER A 123 -17.99 -15.83 -36.31
N ASN A 124 -18.66 -16.91 -35.86
CA ASN A 124 -18.52 -18.34 -36.27
C ASN A 124 -18.24 -19.37 -35.14
N PHE A 125 -18.37 -19.02 -33.86
CA PHE A 125 -18.40 -20.04 -32.80
C PHE A 125 -19.85 -20.43 -32.50
N VAL A 126 -20.17 -21.72 -32.59
CA VAL A 126 -21.50 -22.24 -32.19
C VAL A 126 -21.29 -23.13 -30.97
N PHE A 127 -21.79 -22.69 -29.82
CA PHE A 127 -21.77 -23.51 -28.62
C PHE A 127 -22.82 -24.62 -28.72
N ARG A 128 -22.42 -25.87 -28.49
CA ARG A 128 -23.30 -27.03 -28.53
C ARG A 128 -22.90 -28.03 -27.47
N ILE A 129 -23.91 -28.64 -26.84
CA ILE A 129 -23.70 -29.82 -26.00
C ILE A 129 -23.51 -31.03 -26.91
N VAL A 130 -22.38 -31.71 -26.77
CA VAL A 130 -21.95 -32.84 -27.62
C VAL A 130 -21.77 -34.06 -26.75
N GLU A 131 -22.57 -35.10 -27.01
CA GLU A 131 -22.51 -36.35 -26.27
C GLU A 131 -21.43 -37.28 -26.84
N VAL A 132 -20.44 -37.63 -26.02
CA VAL A 132 -19.26 -38.40 -26.46
C VAL A 132 -19.64 -39.75 -27.06
N ASN A 133 -20.70 -40.40 -26.54
CA ASN A 133 -21.07 -41.75 -26.97
C ASN A 133 -21.78 -41.78 -28.31
N THR A 134 -22.45 -40.70 -28.72
CA THR A 134 -23.29 -40.65 -29.93
C THR A 134 -22.79 -39.72 -31.02
N ALA A 135 -21.95 -38.74 -30.68
CA ALA A 135 -21.49 -37.72 -31.62
C ALA A 135 -20.61 -38.29 -32.73
N THR A 136 -20.72 -37.72 -33.94
CA THR A 136 -19.79 -38.01 -35.03
C THR A 136 -18.40 -37.43 -34.75
N GLU A 137 -17.39 -37.82 -35.53
CA GLU A 137 -16.04 -37.25 -35.40
C GLU A 137 -16.04 -35.73 -35.63
N ASP A 138 -16.78 -35.26 -36.63
CA ASP A 138 -16.93 -33.83 -36.95
C ASP A 138 -17.64 -33.07 -35.81
N GLU A 139 -18.68 -33.67 -35.22
CA GLU A 139 -19.37 -33.07 -34.06
C GLU A 139 -18.45 -32.98 -32.85
N LEU A 140 -17.62 -33.99 -32.60
CA LEU A 140 -16.61 -33.93 -31.55
C LEU A 140 -15.55 -32.86 -31.82
N ALA A 141 -15.05 -32.78 -33.07
CA ALA A 141 -14.05 -31.79 -33.46
C ALA A 141 -14.59 -30.34 -33.46
N SER A 142 -15.92 -30.17 -33.42
CA SER A 142 -16.57 -28.86 -33.28
C SER A 142 -16.52 -28.30 -31.85
N VAL A 143 -16.31 -29.15 -30.85
CA VAL A 143 -16.12 -28.71 -29.45
C VAL A 143 -14.81 -27.92 -29.36
N ALA A 144 -14.85 -26.70 -28.83
CA ALA A 144 -13.76 -25.73 -28.92
C ALA A 144 -12.36 -26.29 -28.55
N SER A 145 -12.31 -27.07 -27.47
CA SER A 145 -11.10 -27.68 -26.91
C SER A 145 -10.71 -29.04 -27.50
N ILE A 146 -11.58 -29.65 -28.32
CA ILE A 146 -11.30 -30.93 -28.95
C ILE A 146 -10.66 -30.68 -30.31
N ARG A 147 -9.45 -31.20 -30.48
CA ARG A 147 -8.77 -31.19 -31.76
C ARG A 147 -9.18 -32.40 -32.60
N PRO A 148 -9.09 -32.34 -33.94
CA PRO A 148 -9.44 -33.46 -34.81
C PRO A 148 -8.74 -34.77 -34.40
N GLU A 149 -7.47 -34.70 -33.97
CA GLU A 149 -6.73 -35.91 -33.57
C GLU A 149 -7.30 -36.54 -32.29
N VAL A 150 -7.87 -35.74 -31.39
CA VAL A 150 -8.52 -36.24 -30.17
C VAL A 150 -9.92 -36.77 -30.48
N ALA A 151 -10.66 -36.13 -31.39
CA ALA A 151 -11.94 -36.64 -31.89
C ALA A 151 -11.78 -38.05 -32.49
N ALA A 152 -10.75 -38.25 -33.32
CA ALA A 152 -10.39 -39.55 -33.87
C ALA A 152 -10.07 -40.59 -32.77
N GLN A 153 -9.31 -40.21 -31.74
CA GLN A 153 -9.03 -41.09 -30.59
C GLN A 153 -10.30 -41.50 -29.85
N ILE A 154 -11.25 -40.56 -29.66
CA ILE A 154 -12.55 -40.84 -29.03
C ILE A 154 -13.34 -41.85 -29.86
N ILE A 155 -13.40 -41.68 -31.19
CA ILE A 155 -14.05 -42.64 -32.11
C ILE A 155 -13.40 -44.02 -32.00
N ALA A 156 -12.07 -44.10 -32.05
CA ALA A 156 -11.34 -45.36 -31.95
C ALA A 156 -11.56 -46.05 -30.60
N ALA A 157 -11.53 -45.29 -29.50
CA ALA A 157 -11.80 -45.82 -28.17
C ALA A 157 -13.22 -46.40 -28.08
N ARG A 158 -14.25 -45.73 -28.65
CA ARG A 158 -15.65 -46.19 -28.65
C ARG A 158 -15.89 -47.54 -29.33
N GLN A 159 -15.01 -47.94 -30.25
CA GLN A 159 -15.10 -49.26 -30.89
C GLN A 159 -14.95 -50.41 -29.88
N ASN A 160 -14.30 -50.15 -28.74
CA ASN A 160 -14.16 -51.12 -27.64
C ASN A 160 -15.32 -51.07 -26.61
N GLY A 161 -16.39 -50.32 -26.91
CA GLY A 161 -17.55 -50.12 -26.03
C GLY A 161 -17.79 -48.65 -25.72
N LEU A 162 -19.02 -48.31 -25.30
CA LEU A 162 -19.36 -46.95 -24.89
C LEU A 162 -18.60 -46.55 -23.62
N PHE A 163 -18.42 -45.24 -23.43
CA PHE A 163 -17.85 -44.71 -22.19
C PHE A 163 -18.88 -44.72 -21.06
N HIS A 164 -18.49 -45.24 -19.90
CA HIS A 164 -19.37 -45.25 -18.72
C HIS A 164 -19.44 -43.86 -18.05
N ASP A 165 -18.30 -43.22 -17.91
CA ASP A 165 -18.14 -41.93 -17.24
C ASP A 165 -16.87 -41.21 -17.72
N TRP A 166 -16.61 -40.04 -17.13
CA TRP A 166 -15.44 -39.22 -17.43
C TRP A 166 -14.11 -39.90 -17.09
N TYR A 167 -14.06 -40.73 -16.05
CA TYR A 167 -12.85 -41.44 -15.66
C TYR A 167 -12.49 -42.49 -16.72
N ASP A 168 -13.48 -43.23 -17.21
CA ASP A 168 -13.30 -44.17 -18.32
C ASP A 168 -12.82 -43.47 -19.61
N LEU A 169 -13.41 -42.32 -19.96
CA LEU A 169 -12.97 -41.50 -21.09
C LEU A 169 -11.51 -41.08 -20.98
N VAL A 170 -11.11 -40.53 -19.82
CA VAL A 170 -9.74 -40.04 -19.55
C VAL A 170 -8.72 -41.17 -19.64
N ASN A 171 -9.05 -42.37 -19.14
CA ASN A 171 -8.15 -43.52 -19.19
C ASN A 171 -7.95 -44.09 -20.59
N ARG A 172 -8.97 -43.97 -21.46
CA ARG A 172 -8.96 -44.57 -22.80
C ARG A 172 -8.49 -43.61 -23.89
N VAL A 173 -8.53 -42.30 -23.65
CA VAL A 173 -8.20 -41.27 -24.65
C VAL A 173 -7.03 -40.41 -24.16
N ILE A 174 -5.85 -40.61 -24.78
CA ILE A 174 -4.59 -39.95 -24.38
C ILE A 174 -4.71 -38.43 -24.41
N GLY A 175 -5.40 -37.86 -25.42
CA GLY A 175 -5.63 -36.42 -25.52
C GLY A 175 -6.43 -35.82 -24.35
N MET A 176 -7.14 -36.66 -23.59
CA MET A 176 -7.94 -36.29 -22.42
C MET A 176 -7.25 -36.62 -21.08
N SER A 177 -6.04 -37.18 -21.10
CA SER A 177 -5.31 -37.58 -19.88
C SER A 177 -4.93 -36.42 -18.95
N ALA A 178 -4.76 -35.22 -19.50
CA ALA A 178 -4.48 -34.02 -18.71
C ALA A 178 -5.77 -33.46 -18.08
N ALA A 179 -5.73 -33.18 -16.77
CA ALA A 179 -6.87 -32.61 -16.04
C ALA A 179 -7.41 -31.32 -16.68
N GLN A 180 -6.53 -30.50 -17.23
CA GLN A 180 -6.92 -29.29 -17.96
C GLN A 180 -7.73 -29.62 -19.22
N SER A 181 -7.28 -30.58 -20.03
CA SER A 181 -7.96 -30.95 -21.29
C SER A 181 -9.39 -31.43 -21.04
N VAL A 182 -9.59 -32.30 -20.04
CA VAL A 182 -10.91 -32.84 -19.71
C VAL A 182 -11.83 -31.76 -19.12
N ALA A 183 -11.32 -30.90 -18.24
CA ALA A 183 -12.10 -29.78 -17.70
C ALA A 183 -12.56 -28.82 -18.80
N TYR A 184 -11.67 -28.45 -19.73
CA TYR A 184 -12.03 -27.59 -20.85
C TYR A 184 -12.96 -28.28 -21.84
N ALA A 185 -12.84 -29.59 -22.07
CA ALA A 185 -13.80 -30.35 -22.88
C ALA A 185 -15.21 -30.28 -22.29
N SER A 186 -15.34 -30.50 -20.99
CA SER A 186 -16.63 -30.39 -20.28
C SER A 186 -17.21 -28.98 -20.34
N VAL A 187 -16.39 -27.96 -20.01
CA VAL A 187 -16.80 -26.55 -20.10
C VAL A 187 -17.19 -26.15 -21.53
N SER A 188 -16.54 -26.73 -22.54
CA SER A 188 -16.85 -26.50 -23.95
C SER A 188 -18.07 -27.27 -24.47
N GLY A 189 -18.77 -28.02 -23.62
CA GLY A 189 -20.03 -28.69 -23.94
C GLY A 189 -19.92 -30.18 -24.21
N LEU A 190 -18.75 -30.83 -24.08
CA LEU A 190 -18.67 -32.28 -24.15
C LEU A 190 -19.33 -32.92 -22.92
N THR A 191 -20.15 -33.95 -23.11
CA THR A 191 -20.77 -34.73 -22.04
C THR A 191 -20.48 -36.21 -22.17
N VAL A 192 -20.55 -36.93 -21.04
CA VAL A 192 -20.57 -38.39 -21.02
C VAL A 192 -21.89 -38.84 -20.41
N ASN A 193 -22.71 -39.52 -21.19
CA ASN A 193 -24.07 -39.94 -20.80
C ASN A 193 -24.92 -38.77 -20.26
N GLY A 194 -24.84 -37.61 -20.95
CA GLY A 194 -25.56 -36.38 -20.63
C GLY A 194 -25.03 -35.61 -19.41
N LYS A 195 -23.90 -36.03 -18.82
CA LYS A 195 -23.32 -35.38 -17.64
C LYS A 195 -22.04 -34.62 -18.00
N SER A 196 -21.94 -33.38 -17.53
CA SER A 196 -20.69 -32.65 -17.46
C SER A 196 -19.80 -33.20 -16.34
N MET A 197 -18.51 -32.89 -16.40
CA MET A 197 -17.56 -33.19 -15.34
C MET A 197 -17.89 -32.35 -14.09
N GLU A 198 -17.73 -32.95 -12.91
CA GLU A 198 -17.97 -32.27 -11.64
C GLU A 198 -17.03 -31.06 -11.47
N GLY A 199 -17.59 -29.92 -11.06
CA GLY A 199 -16.84 -28.66 -10.94
C GLY A 199 -16.52 -27.97 -12.28
N ALA A 200 -16.93 -28.53 -13.41
CA ALA A 200 -16.70 -28.00 -14.75
C ALA A 200 -17.99 -28.01 -15.60
N PRO A 201 -19.06 -27.28 -15.18
CA PRO A 201 -20.27 -27.20 -15.96
C PRO A 201 -20.01 -26.51 -17.31
N PRO A 202 -20.85 -26.75 -18.34
CA PRO A 202 -20.72 -26.08 -19.62
C PRO A 202 -20.82 -24.55 -19.48
N ASP A 203 -19.86 -23.81 -20.04
CA ASP A 203 -19.80 -22.34 -20.03
C ASP A 203 -19.39 -21.82 -21.42
N GLU A 204 -20.36 -21.24 -22.12
CA GLU A 204 -20.19 -20.70 -23.46
C GLU A 204 -19.14 -19.58 -23.54
N ARG A 205 -18.99 -18.76 -22.50
CA ARG A 205 -18.01 -17.65 -22.50
C ARG A 205 -16.60 -18.21 -22.48
N ILE A 206 -16.35 -19.22 -21.65
CA ILE A 206 -15.04 -19.86 -21.56
C ILE A 206 -14.74 -20.62 -22.86
N ALA A 207 -15.72 -21.33 -23.42
CA ALA A 207 -15.60 -22.04 -24.68
C ALA A 207 -15.27 -21.10 -25.86
N ALA A 208 -15.96 -19.96 -25.94
CA ALA A 208 -15.73 -18.93 -26.96
C ALA A 208 -14.35 -18.28 -26.82
N ALA A 209 -13.89 -18.00 -25.60
CA ALA A 209 -12.55 -17.47 -25.35
C ALA A 209 -11.46 -18.45 -25.79
N TYR A 210 -11.63 -19.74 -25.50
CA TYR A 210 -10.70 -20.79 -25.96
C TYR A 210 -10.66 -20.88 -27.49
N TRP A 211 -11.83 -20.88 -28.14
CA TRP A 211 -11.95 -20.93 -29.61
C TRP A 211 -11.26 -19.75 -30.29
N LYS A 212 -11.37 -18.54 -29.71
CA LYS A 212 -10.67 -17.35 -30.19
C LYS A 212 -9.15 -17.50 -30.14
N ASN A 213 -8.62 -17.96 -29.01
CA ASN A 213 -7.18 -18.13 -28.82
C ASN A 213 -6.57 -19.22 -29.71
N ARG A 214 -7.36 -20.24 -30.10
CA ARG A 214 -6.94 -21.30 -31.03
C ARG A 214 -6.74 -20.79 -32.47
N ARG A 215 -7.45 -19.73 -32.88
CA ARG A 215 -7.40 -19.18 -34.25
C ARG A 215 -6.32 -18.11 -34.46
N GLN A 216 -5.72 -17.60 -33.38
CA GLN A 216 -4.61 -16.65 -33.41
C GLN A 216 -3.27 -17.38 -33.38
#